data_AF-F0Y3I1-F1
#
_entry.id   AF-F0Y3I1-F1
#
_cell.length_a   1.000
_cell.length_b   1.000
_cell.length_c   1.000
_cell.angle_alpha   90.00
_cell.angle_beta   90.00
_cell.angle_gamma   90.00
#
_symmetry.space_group_name_H-M   'P 1'
#
loop_
_entity.id
_entity.type
_entity.pdbx_description
1 polymer ?
#
loop_
_entity_poly.entity_id
_entity_poly.type
_entity_poly.pdbx_seq_one_letter_code
_entity_poly.pdbx_strand_id
1 'polypeptide(L)'
;MRSCWDACTRRDYDDPRWDGAPFRAQAIVANPVCYGHVHCAEALRCPLFMAFPQPWTPTAAFPHPLANLPFRERDRGSRLGSFAVDQLNLASYAFVDELQWRSLDANAFRKTLGLKPLRWTARGAFLLNDLRVPFAYLWSPALLPKPADYGAHVSVTGNAAVSPGAAAPYEPPSALAAFLAAGEKPALVGFGSMVVEDPAALWETVVAAADAADVRVLFQGGWSEAAGAAATSPRVFALGPCPHGWLMPRCAAAVHHGGAGTLDASLRAGLPTLVVPFFGD
;
A
#
# COMPACT_ATOMS: atom_id res chain seq x y z
N MET A 1 -12.09 -6.82 -12.84
CA MET A 1 -12.41 -8.27 -12.71
C MET A 1 -11.85 -9.15 -13.83
N ARG A 2 -11.98 -8.81 -15.13
CA ARG A 2 -11.40 -9.64 -16.22
C ARG A 2 -9.89 -9.87 -16.09
N SER A 3 -9.13 -8.84 -15.73
CA SER A 3 -7.69 -8.94 -15.44
C SER A 3 -7.37 -9.94 -14.33
N CYS A 4 -8.25 -10.08 -13.33
CA CYS A 4 -8.10 -11.06 -12.25
C CYS A 4 -8.25 -12.50 -12.77
N TRP A 5 -9.20 -12.75 -13.69
CA TRP A 5 -9.32 -14.05 -14.34
C TRP A 5 -8.09 -14.38 -15.20
N ASP A 6 -7.63 -13.40 -15.96
CA ASP A 6 -6.45 -13.54 -16.80
C ASP A 6 -5.21 -13.86 -15.95
N ALA A 7 -5.01 -13.20 -14.82
CA ALA A 7 -3.92 -13.52 -13.87
C ALA A 7 -4.01 -14.95 -13.29
N CYS A 8 -5.20 -15.54 -13.23
CA CYS A 8 -5.39 -16.89 -12.69
C CYS A 8 -5.26 -18.01 -13.75
N THR A 9 -5.26 -17.66 -15.05
CA THR A 9 -5.40 -18.62 -16.16
C THR A 9 -4.48 -18.39 -17.34
N ARG A 10 -3.90 -17.19 -17.48
CA ARG A 10 -2.92 -16.89 -18.52
C ARG A 10 -1.52 -17.09 -17.97
N ARG A 11 -0.61 -17.40 -18.90
CA ARG A 11 0.83 -17.45 -18.66
C ARG A 11 1.35 -16.10 -18.15
N ASP A 12 2.37 -16.18 -17.31
CA ASP A 12 3.31 -15.08 -17.12
C ASP A 12 4.24 -15.08 -18.35
N TYR A 13 4.23 -13.98 -19.11
CA TYR A 13 5.03 -13.87 -20.33
C TYR A 13 6.50 -13.61 -20.02
N ASP A 14 6.78 -13.18 -18.79
CA ASP A 14 8.10 -12.72 -18.37
C ASP A 14 8.82 -13.75 -17.48
N ASP A 15 8.21 -14.93 -17.21
CA ASP A 15 8.86 -15.99 -16.43
C ASP A 15 9.74 -16.88 -17.33
N PRO A 16 11.08 -16.77 -17.23
CA PRO A 16 12.01 -17.54 -18.06
C PRO A 16 12.01 -19.05 -17.74
N ARG A 17 11.34 -19.48 -16.66
CA ARG A 17 11.25 -20.89 -16.25
C ARG A 17 10.10 -21.63 -16.94
N TRP A 18 9.25 -20.93 -17.69
CA TRP A 18 8.07 -21.52 -18.28
C TRP A 18 8.39 -22.46 -19.45
N ASP A 19 7.79 -23.64 -19.45
CA ASP A 19 8.03 -24.71 -20.43
C ASP A 19 6.99 -24.76 -21.57
N GLY A 20 6.03 -23.83 -21.58
CA GLY A 20 4.98 -23.75 -22.60
C GLY A 20 3.72 -24.57 -22.31
N ALA A 21 3.59 -25.16 -21.12
CA ALA A 21 2.35 -25.83 -20.70
C ALA A 21 1.14 -24.86 -20.64
N PRO A 22 -0.11 -25.33 -20.45
CA PRO A 22 -1.21 -24.46 -20.06
C PRO A 22 -1.11 -24.07 -18.58
N PHE A 23 -1.34 -22.80 -18.24
CA PHE A 23 -1.36 -22.34 -16.86
C PHE A 23 -2.78 -22.42 -16.26
N ARG A 24 -2.86 -22.90 -15.01
CA ARG A 24 -4.06 -22.79 -14.18
C ARG A 24 -3.64 -22.65 -12.73
N ALA A 25 -4.09 -21.58 -12.07
CA ALA A 25 -3.81 -21.37 -10.66
C ALA A 25 -4.33 -22.53 -9.80
N GLN A 26 -3.42 -23.14 -9.04
CA GLN A 26 -3.73 -24.16 -8.03
C GLN A 26 -4.04 -23.54 -6.65
N ALA A 27 -3.68 -22.28 -6.46
CA ALA A 27 -4.04 -21.43 -5.33
C ALA A 27 -4.02 -19.97 -5.80
N ILE A 28 -4.80 -19.10 -5.17
CA ILE A 28 -4.85 -17.68 -5.48
C ILE A 28 -4.43 -16.89 -4.23
N VAL A 29 -3.43 -16.02 -4.39
CA VAL A 29 -3.10 -14.97 -3.42
C VAL A 29 -3.50 -13.64 -4.05
N ALA A 30 -4.37 -12.88 -3.39
CA ALA A 30 -4.90 -11.64 -3.97
C ALA A 30 -5.01 -10.51 -2.93
N ASN A 31 -5.03 -9.28 -3.42
CA ASN A 31 -5.52 -8.14 -2.65
C ASN A 31 -7.05 -7.99 -2.82
N PRO A 32 -7.76 -7.41 -1.84
CA PRO A 32 -9.22 -7.27 -1.90
C PRO A 32 -9.69 -6.32 -3.01
N VAL A 33 -8.88 -5.32 -3.38
CA VAL A 33 -9.23 -4.34 -4.43
C VAL A 33 -9.31 -4.93 -5.84
N CYS A 34 -8.93 -6.20 -6.04
CA CYS A 34 -9.15 -6.92 -7.30
C CYS A 34 -10.62 -7.30 -7.54
N TYR A 35 -11.40 -7.53 -6.48
CA TYR A 35 -12.82 -7.97 -6.44
C TYR A 35 -13.21 -9.26 -7.20
N GLY A 36 -12.41 -9.73 -8.16
CA GLY A 36 -12.69 -10.95 -8.93
C GLY A 36 -12.20 -12.22 -8.24
N HIS A 37 -11.32 -12.10 -7.24
CA HIS A 37 -10.58 -13.20 -6.62
C HIS A 37 -11.46 -14.36 -6.14
N VAL A 38 -12.56 -14.06 -5.44
CA VAL A 38 -13.46 -15.07 -4.85
C VAL A 38 -14.25 -15.81 -5.92
N HIS A 39 -14.61 -15.12 -7.01
CA HIS A 39 -15.30 -15.74 -8.15
C HIS A 39 -14.35 -16.59 -8.99
N CYS A 40 -13.11 -16.12 -9.20
CA CYS A 40 -12.06 -16.91 -9.85
C CYS A 40 -11.77 -18.18 -9.06
N ALA A 41 -11.63 -18.08 -7.73
CA ALA A 41 -11.42 -19.22 -6.84
C ALA A 41 -12.58 -20.23 -6.89
N GLU A 42 -13.83 -19.76 -6.90
CA GLU A 42 -15.02 -20.61 -7.05
C GLU A 42 -15.02 -21.34 -8.40
N ALA A 43 -14.76 -20.63 -9.51
CA ALA A 43 -14.72 -21.21 -10.85
C ALA A 43 -13.58 -22.21 -11.02
N LEU A 44 -12.40 -21.90 -10.50
CA LEU A 44 -11.22 -22.75 -10.58
C LEU A 44 -11.19 -23.84 -9.50
N ARG A 45 -12.06 -23.79 -8.49
CA ARG A 45 -12.09 -24.71 -7.35
C ARG A 45 -10.73 -24.84 -6.66
N CYS A 46 -10.09 -23.71 -6.41
CA CYS A 46 -8.80 -23.64 -5.73
C CYS A 46 -8.89 -22.76 -4.48
N PRO A 47 -8.00 -22.96 -3.48
CA PRO A 47 -7.95 -22.13 -2.29
C PRO A 47 -7.65 -20.66 -2.64
N LEU A 48 -8.30 -19.76 -1.90
CA LEU A 48 -8.06 -18.33 -1.93
C LEU A 48 -7.44 -17.88 -0.61
N PHE A 49 -6.41 -17.04 -0.71
CA PHE A 49 -5.76 -16.36 0.39
C PHE A 49 -5.69 -14.87 0.06
N MET A 50 -6.01 -14.02 1.04
CA MET A 50 -5.95 -12.57 0.89
C MET A 50 -4.69 -12.03 1.56
N ALA A 51 -4.00 -11.11 0.90
CA ALA A 51 -2.86 -10.40 1.45
C ALA A 51 -2.96 -8.91 1.13
N PHE A 52 -2.87 -8.04 2.14
CA PHE A 52 -3.00 -6.60 1.93
C PHE A 52 -2.25 -5.77 2.99
N PRO A 53 -1.66 -4.62 2.63
CA PRO A 53 -0.95 -3.79 3.59
C PRO A 53 -1.85 -2.75 4.27
N GLN A 54 -3.12 -2.63 3.88
CA GLN A 54 -4.09 -1.69 4.45
C GLN A 54 -5.23 -2.45 5.14
N PRO A 55 -5.85 -1.90 6.20
CA PRO A 55 -6.96 -2.58 6.85
C PRO A 55 -8.19 -2.67 5.94
N TRP A 56 -8.76 -3.87 5.80
CA TRP A 56 -9.90 -4.13 4.90
C TRP A 56 -10.98 -5.03 5.51
N THR A 57 -10.71 -5.62 6.66
CA THR A 57 -11.61 -6.48 7.41
C THR A 57 -12.31 -5.60 8.44
N PRO A 58 -13.65 -5.66 8.55
CA PRO A 58 -14.38 -4.89 9.53
C PRO A 58 -13.84 -5.07 10.95
N THR A 59 -13.63 -3.94 11.64
CA THR A 59 -13.25 -3.89 13.05
C THR A 59 -13.85 -2.66 13.74
N ALA A 60 -14.06 -2.77 15.04
CA ALA A 60 -14.38 -1.67 15.93
C ALA A 60 -13.17 -0.76 16.22
N ALA A 61 -11.93 -1.22 15.99
CA ALA A 61 -10.72 -0.51 16.41
C ALA A 61 -10.45 0.79 15.64
N PHE A 62 -10.79 0.82 14.35
CA PHE A 62 -10.57 1.98 13.46
C PHE A 62 -11.51 1.92 12.26
N PRO A 63 -11.83 3.06 11.63
CA PRO A 63 -12.71 3.10 10.48
C PRO A 63 -12.08 2.49 9.23
N HIS A 64 -12.90 2.19 8.22
CA HIS A 64 -12.44 1.81 6.88
C HIS A 64 -11.56 2.95 6.30
N PRO A 65 -10.37 2.68 5.73
CA PRO A 65 -9.45 3.72 5.23
C PRO A 65 -10.11 4.72 4.27
N LEU A 66 -10.91 4.22 3.33
CA LEU A 66 -11.63 5.05 2.36
C LEU A 66 -12.88 5.78 2.89
N ALA A 67 -13.24 5.63 4.16
CA ALA A 67 -14.38 6.34 4.74
C ALA A 67 -14.05 7.80 5.10
N ASN A 68 -12.78 8.20 5.08
CA ASN A 68 -12.29 9.53 5.46
C ASN A 68 -12.80 9.99 6.84
N LEU A 69 -12.92 9.04 7.77
CA LEU A 69 -13.29 9.31 9.15
C LEU A 69 -12.03 9.49 10.00
N PRO A 70 -12.04 10.41 10.97
CA PRO A 70 -10.86 10.61 11.82
C PRO A 70 -10.57 9.36 12.64
N PHE A 71 -9.31 8.93 12.65
CA PHE A 71 -8.84 7.94 13.62
C PHE A 71 -8.99 8.53 15.02
N ARG A 72 -9.73 7.84 15.89
CA ARG A 72 -9.92 8.25 17.29
C ARG A 72 -9.30 7.18 18.17
N GLU A 73 -8.21 7.53 18.83
CA GLU A 73 -7.71 6.69 19.94
C GLU A 73 -8.83 6.54 20.97
N ARG A 74 -9.10 5.29 21.35
CA ARG A 74 -10.21 4.89 22.23
C ARG A 74 -10.27 5.69 23.54
N ASP A 75 -9.15 6.26 23.98
CA ASP A 75 -8.98 6.93 25.28
C ASP A 75 -8.85 8.47 25.24
N ARG A 76 -8.84 9.13 24.08
CA ARG A 76 -8.69 10.60 24.02
C ARG A 76 -9.98 11.33 23.64
N GLY A 77 -10.87 11.48 24.64
CA GLY A 77 -11.79 12.62 24.71
C GLY A 77 -12.97 12.67 23.73
N SER A 78 -13.35 11.54 23.12
CA SER A 78 -14.58 11.49 22.32
C SER A 78 -15.80 11.80 23.17
N ARG A 79 -16.59 12.83 22.80
CA ARG A 79 -17.91 13.11 23.41
C ARG A 79 -18.93 11.98 23.17
N LEU A 80 -18.68 11.15 22.15
CA LEU A 80 -19.41 9.90 21.90
C LEU A 80 -18.74 8.79 22.72
N GLY A 81 -19.49 8.07 23.54
CA GLY A 81 -18.95 6.95 24.32
C GLY A 81 -18.30 5.88 23.43
N SER A 82 -17.35 5.11 23.97
CA SER A 82 -16.55 4.11 23.22
C SER A 82 -17.40 3.17 22.36
N PHE A 83 -18.58 2.76 22.83
CA PHE A 83 -19.49 1.90 22.06
C PHE A 83 -19.96 2.56 20.74
N ALA A 84 -20.29 3.85 20.75
CA ALA A 84 -20.76 4.54 19.56
C ALA A 84 -19.64 4.70 18.50
N VAL A 85 -18.39 4.89 18.94
CA VAL A 85 -17.23 4.93 18.05
C VAL A 85 -16.99 3.54 17.43
N ASP A 86 -17.04 2.48 18.24
CA ASP A 86 -16.90 1.10 17.78
C ASP A 86 -17.94 0.77 16.68
N GLN A 87 -19.20 1.16 16.89
CA GLN A 87 -20.27 0.97 15.90
C GLN A 87 -20.07 1.82 14.64
N LEU A 88 -19.58 3.06 14.77
CA LEU A 88 -19.29 3.93 13.62
C LEU A 88 -18.17 3.34 12.76
N ASN A 89 -17.12 2.79 13.39
CA ASN A 89 -16.04 2.12 12.70
C ASN A 89 -16.55 0.91 11.91
N LEU A 90 -17.31 0.01 12.55
CA LEU A 90 -17.92 -1.15 11.86
C LEU A 90 -18.86 -0.73 10.72
N ALA A 91 -19.70 0.28 10.95
CA ALA A 91 -20.62 0.80 9.94
C ALA A 91 -19.88 1.39 8.73
N SER A 92 -18.70 1.99 8.93
CA SER A 92 -17.89 2.54 7.85
C SER A 92 -17.43 1.46 6.86
N TYR A 93 -17.06 0.27 7.33
CA TYR A 93 -16.73 -0.87 6.44
C TYR A 93 -17.96 -1.31 5.66
N ALA A 94 -19.09 -1.52 6.34
CA ALA A 94 -20.31 -1.95 5.68
C ALA A 94 -20.77 -0.97 4.59
N PHE A 95 -20.62 0.34 4.83
CA PHE A 95 -20.95 1.38 3.86
C PHE A 95 -20.00 1.38 2.66
N VAL A 96 -18.68 1.39 2.90
CA VAL A 96 -17.69 1.44 1.81
C VAL A 96 -17.73 0.16 0.97
N ASP A 97 -17.76 -1.01 1.61
CA ASP A 97 -17.78 -2.30 0.92
C ASP A 97 -19.02 -2.42 0.02
N GLU A 98 -20.20 -2.01 0.51
CA GLU A 98 -21.43 -2.01 -0.29
C GLU A 98 -21.38 -1.00 -1.45
N LEU A 99 -20.84 0.20 -1.22
CA LEU A 99 -20.71 1.21 -2.26
C LEU A 99 -19.79 0.71 -3.39
N GLN A 100 -18.63 0.16 -3.02
CA GLN A 100 -17.68 -0.42 -3.96
C GLN A 100 -18.30 -1.61 -4.70
N TRP A 101 -18.93 -2.53 -3.98
CA TRP A 101 -19.55 -3.72 -4.56
C TRP A 101 -20.64 -3.37 -5.58
N ARG A 102 -21.49 -2.38 -5.30
CA ARG A 102 -22.55 -1.93 -6.20
C ARG A 102 -22.04 -1.26 -7.47
N SER A 103 -20.83 -0.70 -7.43
CA SER A 103 -20.18 -0.15 -8.63
C SER A 103 -19.68 -1.23 -9.61
N LEU A 104 -19.72 -2.51 -9.19
CA LEU A 104 -19.23 -3.65 -9.97
C LEU A 104 -20.39 -4.48 -10.55
N ASP A 105 -20.22 -4.97 -11.77
CA ASP A 105 -21.12 -5.98 -12.34
C ASP A 105 -20.58 -7.40 -12.09
N ALA A 106 -20.64 -7.81 -10.81
CA ALA A 106 -20.15 -9.13 -10.39
C ALA A 106 -20.92 -10.27 -11.06
N ASN A 107 -22.22 -10.11 -11.31
CA ASN A 107 -23.04 -11.15 -11.92
C ASN A 107 -22.78 -11.30 -13.43
N ALA A 108 -22.51 -10.22 -14.17
CA ALA A 108 -22.02 -10.34 -15.55
C ALA A 108 -20.67 -11.05 -15.59
N PHE A 109 -19.75 -10.73 -14.68
CA PHE A 109 -18.47 -11.43 -14.59
C PHE A 109 -18.66 -12.92 -14.27
N ARG A 110 -19.46 -13.26 -13.26
CA ARG A 110 -19.79 -14.66 -12.90
C ARG A 110 -20.41 -15.43 -14.06
N LYS A 111 -21.26 -14.80 -14.88
CA LYS A 111 -21.82 -15.41 -16.09
C LYS A 111 -20.73 -15.81 -17.08
N THR A 112 -19.68 -15.00 -17.26
CA THR A 112 -18.54 -15.37 -18.13
C THR A 112 -17.75 -16.58 -17.62
N LEU A 113 -17.81 -16.85 -16.32
CA LEU A 113 -17.17 -18.00 -15.68
C LEU A 113 -18.09 -19.23 -15.59
N GLY A 114 -19.32 -19.15 -16.11
CA GLY A 114 -20.32 -20.22 -15.97
C GLY A 114 -20.85 -20.40 -14.54
N LEU A 115 -20.66 -19.41 -13.66
CA LEU A 115 -21.13 -19.46 -12.28
C LEU A 115 -22.58 -18.99 -12.16
N LYS A 116 -23.29 -19.54 -11.17
CA LYS A 116 -24.65 -19.07 -10.83
C LYS A 116 -24.59 -17.62 -10.34
N PRO A 117 -25.56 -16.77 -10.69
CA PRO A 117 -25.61 -15.40 -10.19
C PRO A 117 -25.76 -15.39 -8.67
N LEU A 118 -25.11 -14.42 -8.02
CA LEU A 118 -25.34 -14.11 -6.62
C LEU A 118 -26.73 -13.51 -6.47
N ARG A 119 -27.46 -14.00 -5.47
CA ARG A 119 -28.75 -13.44 -5.06
C ARG A 119 -28.51 -12.12 -4.32
N TRP A 120 -29.49 -11.23 -4.33
CA TRP A 120 -29.43 -9.99 -3.55
C TRP A 120 -29.23 -10.24 -2.04
N THR A 121 -29.71 -11.39 -1.53
CA THR A 121 -29.51 -11.81 -0.13
C THR A 121 -28.12 -12.35 0.17
N ALA A 122 -27.30 -12.62 -0.85
CA ALA A 122 -25.99 -13.26 -0.68
C ALA A 122 -24.91 -12.32 -0.13
N ARG A 123 -25.27 -11.06 0.20
CA ARG A 123 -24.37 -10.07 0.82
C ARG A 123 -23.01 -10.02 0.13
N GLY A 124 -23.03 -9.84 -1.21
CA GLY A 124 -21.85 -10.00 -2.08
C GLY A 124 -20.60 -9.25 -1.62
N ALA A 125 -20.79 -8.03 -1.12
CA ALA A 125 -19.73 -7.19 -0.55
C ALA A 125 -18.98 -7.85 0.63
N PHE A 126 -19.64 -8.76 1.36
CA PHE A 126 -19.14 -9.38 2.58
C PHE A 126 -18.67 -10.83 2.38
N LEU A 127 -18.64 -11.35 1.14
CA LEU A 127 -18.31 -12.75 0.87
C LEU A 127 -16.98 -13.21 1.48
N LEU A 128 -15.95 -12.35 1.47
CA LEU A 128 -14.66 -12.69 2.10
C LEU A 128 -14.80 -12.96 3.60
N ASN A 129 -15.61 -12.13 4.28
CA ASN A 129 -15.84 -12.22 5.72
C ASN A 129 -16.77 -13.39 6.05
N ASP A 130 -17.88 -13.53 5.31
CA ASP A 130 -18.88 -14.58 5.52
C ASP A 130 -18.28 -15.99 5.29
N LEU A 131 -17.41 -16.13 4.30
CA LEU A 131 -16.68 -17.37 4.01
C LEU A 131 -15.42 -17.56 4.87
N ARG A 132 -15.07 -16.57 5.70
CA ARG A 132 -13.86 -16.56 6.54
C ARG A 132 -12.59 -16.88 5.75
N VAL A 133 -12.45 -16.28 4.56
CA VAL A 133 -11.28 -16.46 3.69
C VAL A 133 -10.03 -16.05 4.46
N PRO A 134 -8.97 -16.88 4.51
CA PRO A 134 -7.73 -16.53 5.19
C PRO A 134 -7.16 -15.20 4.70
N PHE A 135 -6.80 -14.31 5.63
CA PHE A 135 -6.35 -12.95 5.33
C PHE A 135 -5.09 -12.63 6.12
N ALA A 136 -4.00 -12.25 5.46
CA ALA A 136 -2.81 -11.70 6.08
C ALA A 136 -2.65 -10.20 5.81
N TYR A 137 -2.47 -9.46 6.90
CA TYR A 137 -2.12 -8.05 6.87
C TYR A 137 -0.62 -7.86 6.93
N LEU A 138 -0.11 -7.11 5.94
CA LEU A 138 1.32 -6.93 5.67
C LEU A 138 1.90 -5.69 6.35
N TRP A 139 1.44 -5.38 7.56
CA TRP A 139 2.01 -4.33 8.42
C TRP A 139 2.62 -4.93 9.69
N SER A 140 3.56 -4.21 10.28
CA SER A 140 4.18 -4.61 11.55
C SER A 140 3.17 -4.54 12.70
N PRO A 141 3.03 -5.59 13.54
CA PRO A 141 2.19 -5.53 14.73
C PRO A 141 2.70 -4.51 15.77
N ALA A 142 3.96 -4.08 15.67
CA ALA A 142 4.49 -2.99 16.48
C ALA A 142 4.01 -1.60 16.00
N LEU A 143 3.66 -1.47 14.72
CA LEU A 143 3.07 -0.25 14.17
C LEU A 143 1.57 -0.19 14.46
N LEU A 144 0.86 -1.28 14.14
CA LEU A 144 -0.57 -1.40 14.37
C LEU A 144 -0.88 -2.81 14.90
N PRO A 145 -1.24 -2.95 16.19
CA PRO A 145 -1.52 -4.27 16.76
C PRO A 145 -2.74 -4.90 16.10
N LYS A 146 -2.79 -6.23 16.09
CA LYS A 146 -3.96 -6.97 15.61
C LYS A 146 -5.20 -6.58 16.44
N PRO A 147 -6.28 -6.09 15.81
CA PRO A 147 -7.54 -5.85 16.50
C PRO A 147 -8.06 -7.10 17.21
N ALA A 148 -8.60 -6.92 18.42
CA ALA A 148 -9.08 -8.04 19.26
C ALA A 148 -10.30 -8.76 18.68
N ASP A 149 -11.06 -8.08 17.82
CA ASP A 149 -12.25 -8.62 17.14
C ASP A 149 -11.93 -9.30 15.80
N TYR A 150 -10.66 -9.34 15.38
CA TYR A 150 -10.24 -10.13 14.22
C TYR A 150 -10.21 -11.62 14.55
N GLY A 151 -10.99 -12.40 13.80
CA GLY A 151 -11.05 -13.85 13.95
C GLY A 151 -9.73 -14.57 13.65
N ALA A 152 -9.69 -15.87 13.96
CA ALA A 152 -8.48 -16.71 13.78
C ALA A 152 -8.00 -16.86 12.33
N HIS A 153 -8.86 -16.54 11.35
CA HIS A 153 -8.54 -16.58 9.92
C HIS A 153 -7.80 -15.33 9.44
N VAL A 154 -7.73 -14.28 10.28
CA VAL A 154 -7.07 -13.02 9.99
C VAL A 154 -5.78 -12.92 10.81
N SER A 155 -4.66 -12.69 10.14
CA SER A 155 -3.35 -12.56 10.77
C SER A 155 -2.73 -11.21 10.45
N VAL A 156 -2.02 -10.61 11.41
CA VAL A 156 -1.12 -9.47 11.16
C VAL A 156 0.28 -10.04 11.20
N THR A 157 0.93 -10.16 10.03
CA THR A 157 2.13 -10.99 9.86
C THR A 157 3.43 -10.21 9.90
N GLY A 158 3.37 -8.88 9.85
CA GLY A 158 4.53 -8.07 9.46
C GLY A 158 4.61 -7.90 7.95
N ASN A 159 5.46 -6.97 7.51
CA ASN A 159 5.63 -6.69 6.09
C ASN A 159 6.44 -7.80 5.39
N ALA A 160 6.11 -8.05 4.13
CA ALA A 160 6.85 -8.91 3.22
C ALA A 160 8.14 -8.20 2.77
N ALA A 161 9.13 -8.12 3.66
CA ALA A 161 10.46 -7.66 3.31
C ALA A 161 11.10 -8.64 2.31
N VAL A 162 11.75 -8.12 1.26
CA VAL A 162 12.64 -8.94 0.42
C VAL A 162 13.79 -9.42 1.30
N SER A 163 14.01 -10.73 1.36
CA SER A 163 15.07 -11.32 2.19
C SER A 163 16.43 -10.64 1.94
N PRO A 164 17.23 -10.38 2.99
CA PRO A 164 18.58 -9.86 2.82
C PRO A 164 19.38 -10.74 1.84
N GLY A 165 19.92 -10.14 0.78
CA GLY A 165 20.68 -10.83 -0.27
C GLY A 165 19.86 -11.37 -1.46
N ALA A 166 18.53 -11.28 -1.44
CA ALA A 166 17.69 -11.63 -2.59
C ALA A 166 17.56 -10.48 -3.61
N ALA A 167 17.85 -9.25 -3.21
CA ALA A 167 17.95 -8.12 -4.14
C ALA A 167 19.31 -8.13 -4.85
N ALA A 168 19.30 -7.94 -6.17
CA ALA A 168 20.52 -7.75 -6.94
C ALA A 168 21.35 -6.59 -6.35
N PRO A 169 22.70 -6.67 -6.37
CA PRO A 169 23.54 -5.58 -5.93
C PRO A 169 23.19 -4.31 -6.72
N TYR A 170 22.82 -3.24 -6.00
CA TYR A 170 22.52 -1.94 -6.61
C TYR A 170 23.79 -1.09 -6.68
N GLU A 171 24.16 -0.72 -7.90
CA GLU A 171 25.25 0.23 -8.15
C GLU A 171 24.64 1.63 -8.35
N PRO A 172 24.90 2.60 -7.45
CA PRO A 172 24.36 3.94 -7.58
C PRO A 172 25.04 4.70 -8.73
N PRO A 173 24.34 5.59 -9.43
CA PRO A 173 24.97 6.54 -10.34
C PRO A 173 26.07 7.36 -9.64
N SER A 174 27.15 7.67 -10.35
CA SER A 174 28.32 8.38 -9.80
C SER A 174 27.96 9.69 -9.10
N ALA A 175 27.01 10.44 -9.64
CA ALA A 175 26.52 11.69 -9.05
C ALA A 175 25.85 11.47 -7.69
N LEU A 176 25.06 10.41 -7.53
CA LEU A 176 24.43 10.05 -6.24
C LEU A 176 25.49 9.61 -5.23
N ALA A 177 26.44 8.78 -5.66
CA ALA A 177 27.53 8.34 -4.80
C ALA A 177 28.37 9.53 -4.29
N ALA A 178 28.70 10.48 -5.18
CA ALA A 178 29.42 11.69 -4.84
C ALA A 178 28.63 12.58 -3.87
N PHE A 179 27.33 12.78 -4.10
CA PHE A 179 26.46 13.57 -3.22
C PHE A 179 26.40 12.96 -1.81
N LEU A 180 26.20 11.63 -1.71
CA LEU A 180 26.18 10.93 -0.43
C LEU A 180 27.52 11.06 0.33
N ALA A 181 28.65 10.95 -0.38
CA ALA A 181 29.99 11.03 0.20
C ALA A 181 30.41 12.45 0.63
N ALA A 182 29.80 13.50 0.08
CA ALA A 182 30.22 14.89 0.28
C ALA A 182 29.90 15.48 1.68
N GLY A 183 29.37 14.71 2.63
CA GLY A 183 28.97 15.26 3.94
C GLY A 183 28.01 14.37 4.75
N GLU A 184 27.21 15.00 5.59
CA GLU A 184 26.27 14.34 6.53
C GLU A 184 25.05 13.70 5.86
N LYS A 185 24.56 12.57 6.36
CA LYS A 185 23.44 11.83 5.75
C LYS A 185 22.25 12.75 5.37
N PRO A 186 21.76 12.72 4.11
CA PRO A 186 20.65 13.56 3.70
C PRO A 186 19.30 13.05 4.22
N ALA A 187 18.30 13.91 4.26
CA ALA A 187 16.90 13.51 4.40
C ALA A 187 16.35 13.03 3.04
N LEU A 188 15.59 11.94 3.03
CA LEU A 188 14.85 11.50 1.84
C LEU A 188 13.48 12.19 1.83
N VAL A 189 13.15 12.88 0.74
CA VAL A 189 11.82 13.45 0.51
C VAL A 189 11.24 12.80 -0.74
N GLY A 190 10.11 12.11 -0.62
CA GLY A 190 9.51 11.43 -1.77
C GLY A 190 8.04 11.07 -1.57
N PHE A 191 7.19 11.51 -2.49
CA PHE A 191 5.75 11.29 -2.43
C PHE A 191 5.27 10.15 -3.33
N GLY A 192 6.19 9.34 -3.86
CA GLY A 192 5.87 8.22 -4.74
C GLY A 192 5.25 8.67 -6.07
N SER A 193 4.42 7.84 -6.68
CA SER A 193 3.72 8.12 -7.93
C SER A 193 2.48 9.01 -7.77
N MET A 194 2.38 9.77 -6.67
CA MET A 194 1.23 10.65 -6.43
C MET A 194 1.22 11.79 -7.43
N VAL A 195 0.03 12.14 -7.92
CA VAL A 195 -0.16 13.30 -8.80
C VAL A 195 -0.06 14.56 -7.94
N VAL A 196 0.98 15.36 -8.18
CA VAL A 196 1.16 16.66 -7.56
C VAL A 196 0.61 17.72 -8.49
N GLU A 197 -0.28 18.58 -7.99
CA GLU A 197 -0.93 19.64 -8.76
C GLU A 197 0.09 20.66 -9.29
N ASP A 198 1.02 21.09 -8.44
CA ASP A 198 2.11 22.00 -8.80
C ASP A 198 3.49 21.42 -8.42
N PRO A 199 4.10 20.64 -9.32
CA PRO A 199 5.43 20.07 -9.10
C PRO A 199 6.54 21.12 -8.92
N ALA A 200 6.40 22.31 -9.51
CA ALA A 200 7.39 23.37 -9.44
C ALA A 200 7.37 24.05 -8.06
N ALA A 201 6.18 24.41 -7.57
CA ALA A 201 6.03 24.97 -6.22
C ALA A 201 6.49 23.99 -5.13
N LEU A 202 6.23 22.69 -5.31
CA LEU A 202 6.73 21.67 -4.39
C LEU A 202 8.26 21.61 -4.39
N TRP A 203 8.89 21.64 -5.57
CA TRP A 203 10.34 21.66 -5.70
C TRP A 203 10.95 22.89 -5.02
N GLU A 204 10.42 24.09 -5.29
CA GLU A 204 10.85 25.34 -4.64
C GLU A 204 10.70 25.27 -3.12
N THR A 205 9.60 24.71 -2.63
CA THR A 205 9.38 24.50 -1.19
C THR A 205 10.43 23.59 -0.59
N VAL A 206 10.79 22.50 -1.27
CA VAL A 206 11.84 21.57 -0.81
C VAL A 206 13.21 22.24 -0.79
N VAL A 207 13.56 23.00 -1.82
CA VAL A 207 14.82 23.76 -1.88
C VAL A 207 14.88 24.79 -0.75
N ALA A 208 13.85 25.62 -0.60
CA ALA A 208 13.78 26.63 0.45
C ALA A 208 13.86 26.01 1.85
N ALA A 209 13.17 24.87 2.08
CA ALA A 209 13.22 24.16 3.35
C ALA A 209 14.62 23.56 3.64
N ALA A 210 15.28 23.00 2.63
CA ALA A 210 16.63 22.45 2.77
C ALA A 210 17.64 23.54 3.13
N ASP A 211 17.56 24.69 2.46
CA ASP A 211 18.44 25.83 2.73
C ASP A 211 18.16 26.46 4.09
N ALA A 212 16.89 26.64 4.46
CA ALA A 212 16.51 27.21 5.76
C ALA A 212 16.88 26.31 6.95
N ALA A 213 16.81 24.98 6.77
CA ALA A 213 17.17 24.02 7.81
C ALA A 213 18.66 23.64 7.79
N ASP A 214 19.44 24.14 6.82
CA ASP A 214 20.86 23.80 6.64
C ASP A 214 21.12 22.28 6.43
N VAL A 215 20.15 21.55 5.85
CA VAL A 215 20.22 20.09 5.66
C VAL A 215 20.37 19.69 4.20
N ARG A 216 20.94 18.51 3.97
CA ARG A 216 20.99 17.89 2.63
C ARG A 216 19.74 17.06 2.38
N VAL A 217 19.21 17.09 1.15
CA VAL A 217 17.98 16.42 0.76
C VAL A 217 18.18 15.60 -0.51
N LEU A 218 17.70 14.35 -0.50
CA LEU A 218 17.43 13.55 -1.68
C LEU A 218 15.96 13.67 -2.03
N PHE A 219 15.62 14.29 -3.15
CA PHE A 219 14.23 14.44 -3.58
C PHE A 219 13.88 13.38 -4.63
N GLN A 220 13.05 12.41 -4.26
CA GLN A 220 12.57 11.33 -5.12
C GLN A 220 11.16 11.65 -5.63
N GLY A 221 11.08 12.24 -6.83
CA GLY A 221 9.82 12.53 -7.52
C GLY A 221 9.95 12.23 -9.01
N GLY A 222 8.94 11.59 -9.63
CA GLY A 222 8.98 11.23 -11.06
C GLY A 222 9.04 12.42 -12.04
N TRP A 223 8.92 13.63 -11.50
CA TRP A 223 8.99 14.94 -12.16
C TRP A 223 10.22 15.75 -11.76
N SER A 224 11.10 15.22 -10.89
CA SER A 224 12.26 15.95 -10.39
C SER A 224 13.24 16.34 -11.50
N GLU A 225 13.27 15.59 -12.59
CA GLU A 225 14.05 15.93 -13.79
C GLU A 225 13.41 17.07 -14.60
N ALA A 226 12.08 17.21 -14.60
CA ALA A 226 11.34 18.25 -15.31
C ALA A 226 11.26 19.58 -14.52
N ALA A 227 11.27 19.52 -13.18
CA ALA A 227 11.20 20.69 -12.29
C ALA A 227 12.55 21.40 -12.08
N GLY A 228 13.67 20.79 -12.51
CA GLY A 228 15.04 21.24 -12.23
C GLY A 228 15.51 22.56 -12.88
N ALA A 229 14.60 23.42 -13.38
CA ALA A 229 14.97 24.64 -14.10
C ALA A 229 14.80 25.96 -13.32
N ALA A 230 14.02 26.02 -12.23
CA ALA A 230 13.70 27.31 -11.58
C ALA A 230 14.51 27.61 -10.31
N ALA A 231 14.65 26.65 -9.39
CA ALA A 231 15.41 26.80 -8.15
C ALA A 231 16.48 25.72 -8.03
N THR A 232 17.71 26.10 -7.68
CA THR A 232 18.81 25.13 -7.47
C THR A 232 19.50 25.40 -6.12
N SER A 233 19.86 24.33 -5.43
CA SER A 233 20.69 24.38 -4.22
C SER A 233 21.66 23.19 -4.23
N PRO A 234 22.93 23.38 -3.84
CA PRO A 234 23.88 22.28 -3.72
C PRO A 234 23.49 21.25 -2.64
N ARG A 235 22.49 21.58 -1.81
CA ARG A 235 21.96 20.71 -0.76
C ARG A 235 20.89 19.75 -1.24
N VAL A 236 20.29 19.98 -2.41
CA VAL A 236 19.19 19.16 -2.93
C VAL A 236 19.66 18.37 -4.14
N PHE A 237 19.47 17.06 -4.09
CA PHE A 237 19.75 16.16 -5.20
C PHE A 237 18.47 15.50 -5.70
N ALA A 238 18.15 15.71 -6.97
CA ALA A 238 17.05 15.04 -7.64
C ALA A 238 17.39 13.56 -7.86
N LEU A 239 16.63 12.68 -7.23
CA LEU A 239 16.88 11.25 -7.20
C LEU A 239 15.87 10.51 -8.10
N GLY A 240 16.39 9.76 -9.07
CA GLY A 240 15.60 8.83 -9.88
C GLY A 240 15.18 7.56 -9.11
N PRO A 241 14.77 6.50 -9.82
CA PRO A 241 14.46 5.21 -9.20
C PRO A 241 15.66 4.66 -8.43
N CYS A 242 15.46 4.41 -7.13
CA CYS A 242 16.48 3.87 -6.24
C CYS A 242 15.84 2.92 -5.21
N PRO A 243 16.37 1.70 -4.99
CA PRO A 243 15.83 0.76 -4.03
C PRO A 243 15.87 1.31 -2.60
N HIS A 244 14.70 1.43 -1.94
CA HIS A 244 14.60 1.97 -0.58
C HIS A 244 15.42 1.19 0.46
N GLY A 245 15.51 -0.14 0.31
CA GLY A 245 16.34 -0.97 1.20
C GLY A 245 17.84 -0.64 1.13
N TRP A 246 18.31 -0.12 0.00
CA TRP A 246 19.68 0.38 -0.14
C TRP A 246 19.81 1.85 0.29
N LEU A 247 18.82 2.67 -0.07
CA LEU A 247 18.86 4.11 0.10
C LEU A 247 18.64 4.55 1.55
N MET A 248 17.58 4.07 2.19
CA MET A 248 17.12 4.58 3.49
C MET A 248 18.15 4.41 4.62
N PRO A 249 18.94 3.32 4.71
CA PRO A 249 20.04 3.23 5.69
C PRO A 249 21.11 4.34 5.57
N ARG A 250 21.19 5.00 4.39
CA ARG A 250 22.12 6.09 4.08
C ARG A 250 21.49 7.47 4.29
N CYS A 251 20.23 7.54 4.74
CA CYS A 251 19.53 8.78 5.05
C CYS A 251 19.51 9.06 6.57
N ALA A 252 19.24 10.31 6.93
CA ALA A 252 19.07 10.74 8.32
C ALA A 252 17.60 10.77 8.77
N ALA A 253 16.68 11.00 7.83
CA ALA A 253 15.24 11.06 8.05
C ALA A 253 14.50 10.76 6.73
N ALA A 254 13.19 10.52 6.82
CA ALA A 254 12.32 10.33 5.67
C ALA A 254 11.08 11.24 5.74
N VAL A 255 10.73 11.89 4.64
CA VAL A 255 9.49 12.64 4.43
C VAL A 255 8.77 12.02 3.25
N HIS A 256 7.56 11.49 3.48
CA HIS A 256 6.87 10.77 2.42
C HIS A 256 5.35 10.78 2.58
N HIS A 257 4.66 10.31 1.54
CA HIS A 257 3.20 10.29 1.46
C HIS A 257 2.50 9.35 2.46
N GLY A 258 3.22 8.39 3.04
CA GLY A 258 2.69 7.49 4.08
C GLY A 258 2.29 6.10 3.61
N GLY A 259 2.38 5.81 2.31
CA GLY A 259 2.00 4.50 1.79
C GLY A 259 2.75 3.37 2.50
N ALA A 260 2.01 2.32 2.90
CA ALA A 260 2.48 1.28 3.80
C ALA A 260 3.88 0.71 3.51
N GLY A 261 4.24 0.52 2.24
CA GLY A 261 5.57 0.04 1.86
C GLY A 261 6.71 1.02 2.19
N THR A 262 6.50 2.31 1.94
CA THR A 262 7.49 3.37 2.20
C THR A 262 7.63 3.63 3.70
N LEU A 263 6.50 3.70 4.40
CA LEU A 263 6.46 3.86 5.86
C LEU A 263 7.19 2.71 6.56
N ASP A 264 6.91 1.48 6.17
CA ASP A 264 7.58 0.35 6.81
C ASP A 264 9.06 0.24 6.42
N ALA A 265 9.45 0.65 5.21
CA ALA A 265 10.87 0.77 4.84
C ALA A 265 11.62 1.81 5.68
N SER A 266 11.03 2.99 5.93
CA SER A 266 11.66 4.04 6.73
C SER A 266 11.77 3.64 8.20
N LEU A 267 10.72 3.03 8.76
CA LEU A 267 10.72 2.49 10.13
C LEU A 267 11.76 1.38 10.31
N ARG A 268 11.87 0.44 9.36
CA ARG A 268 12.90 -0.61 9.39
C ARG A 268 14.33 -0.07 9.32
N ALA A 269 14.53 1.04 8.60
CA ALA A 269 15.81 1.72 8.55
C ALA A 269 16.10 2.56 9.81
N GLY A 270 15.17 2.61 10.78
CA GLY A 270 15.32 3.36 12.02
C GLY A 270 15.25 4.88 11.82
N LEU A 271 14.60 5.34 10.74
CA LEU A 271 14.55 6.75 10.40
C LEU A 271 13.43 7.48 11.15
N PRO A 272 13.71 8.67 11.74
CA PRO A 272 12.67 9.65 12.00
C PRO A 272 11.87 9.91 10.71
N THR A 273 10.55 9.79 10.80
CA THR A 273 9.67 9.77 9.63
C THR A 273 8.56 10.80 9.77
N LEU A 274 8.47 11.70 8.78
CA LEU A 274 7.38 12.66 8.62
C LEU A 274 6.44 12.18 7.51
N VAL A 275 5.18 11.96 7.86
CA VAL A 275 4.13 11.59 6.89
C VAL A 275 3.37 12.82 6.46
N VAL A 276 3.30 13.06 5.15
CA VAL A 276 2.46 14.08 4.51
C VAL A 276 1.36 13.36 3.74
N PRO A 277 0.19 13.10 4.35
CA PRO A 277 -0.82 12.24 3.76
C PRO A 277 -1.51 12.92 2.56
N PHE A 278 -1.78 12.13 1.51
CA PHE A 278 -2.50 12.58 0.31
C PHE A 278 -3.90 11.96 0.24
N PHE A 279 -3.98 10.63 0.15
CA PHE A 279 -5.21 9.86 0.05
C PHE A 279 -4.96 8.41 0.44
N GLY A 280 -6.00 7.74 0.95
CA GLY A 280 -5.99 6.29 1.17
C GLY A 280 -5.81 5.92 2.63
N ASP A 281 -4.76 5.14 2.91
CA ASP A 281 -4.42 4.56 4.21
C ASP A 281 -3.78 5.54 5.20
#